data_AF-A0A960S5F4-F1
#
_entry.id   AF-A0A960S5F4-F1
#
_cell.length_a   1.000
_cell.length_b   1.000
_cell.length_c   1.000
_cell.angle_alpha   90.00
_cell.angle_beta   90.00
_cell.angle_gamma   90.00
#
_symmetry.space_group_name_H-M   'P 1'
#
loop_
_entity.id
_entity.type
_entity.pdbx_description
1 polymer ?
#
loop_
_entity_poly.entity_id
_entity_poly.type
_entity_poly.pdbx_seq_one_letter_code
_entity_poly.pdbx_strand_id
1 'polypeptide(L)'
;MKWLLILLACTYSLFSNALSERLKTAQVGSFIVTESKKSYTLLHLHSQRDDTFIIEEISAPAHIVTTDFDWKAWVEKEAPGNTGWTLYEFDKESADLLECFSFTHSSWMKPKDGQNLFSTLMQLDLKPVDEKQRKRIGAEPPHHAIDIRKIWNPPKIIDGNTAPKANFTVMNTRWPKDGSELSKRKIDLYFDADNNAFPFPYWVEVQGMIDQKLRAVDSGYDFKTPRKHMPRRYPITLGAYMKQGKSYTLKINAPSYYKNFELYTTGDQIKKINFLENRIDTELIEITIDPSQIPPGAELMLTPSSHPHIFVELPPLPN
;
A
#
# COMPACT_ATOMS: atom_id res chain seq x y z
N MET A 1 -24.45 -31.09 -22.99
CA MET A 1 -25.12 -29.86 -22.49
C MET A 1 -25.02 -29.64 -20.98
N LYS A 2 -25.20 -30.65 -20.09
CA LYS A 2 -25.13 -30.44 -18.62
C LYS A 2 -23.77 -29.92 -18.10
N TRP A 3 -22.65 -30.34 -18.70
CA TRP A 3 -21.30 -29.88 -18.32
C TRP A 3 -21.00 -28.41 -18.71
N LEU A 4 -21.68 -27.89 -19.74
CA LEU A 4 -21.50 -26.50 -20.19
C LEU A 4 -22.12 -25.51 -19.20
N LEU A 5 -23.24 -25.89 -18.57
CA LEU A 5 -23.91 -25.08 -17.53
C LEU A 5 -23.11 -25.04 -16.21
N ILE A 6 -22.35 -26.09 -15.88
CA ILE A 6 -21.46 -26.11 -14.70
C ILE A 6 -20.24 -25.20 -14.94
N LEU A 7 -19.67 -25.19 -16.15
CA LEU A 7 -18.57 -24.30 -16.53
C LEU A 7 -18.98 -22.82 -16.56
N LEU A 8 -20.20 -22.51 -17.03
CA LEU A 8 -20.75 -21.14 -17.01
C LEU A 8 -21.18 -20.67 -15.61
N ALA A 9 -21.55 -21.58 -14.70
CA ALA A 9 -21.85 -21.21 -13.32
C ALA A 9 -20.58 -20.89 -12.50
N CYS A 10 -19.42 -21.45 -12.87
CA CYS A 10 -18.16 -21.21 -12.16
C CYS A 10 -17.48 -19.87 -12.52
N THR A 11 -17.84 -19.21 -13.63
CA THR A 11 -17.20 -17.94 -14.03
C THR A 11 -17.73 -16.72 -13.28
N TYR A 12 -18.88 -16.81 -12.61
CA TYR A 12 -19.49 -15.66 -11.92
C TYR A 12 -18.90 -15.37 -10.53
N SER A 13 -18.03 -16.23 -10.01
CA SER A 13 -17.46 -16.09 -8.66
C SER A 13 -16.00 -15.60 -8.62
N LEU A 14 -15.43 -15.19 -9.76
CA LEU A 14 -14.00 -14.84 -9.84
C LEU A 14 -13.69 -13.34 -9.72
N PHE A 15 -14.71 -12.49 -9.59
CA PHE A 15 -14.47 -11.06 -9.36
C PHE A 15 -14.28 -10.79 -7.86
N SER A 16 -13.03 -10.78 -7.40
CA SER A 16 -12.72 -10.19 -6.09
C SER A 16 -13.00 -8.69 -6.15
N ASN A 17 -13.76 -8.18 -5.19
CA ASN A 17 -14.05 -6.74 -5.07
C ASN A 17 -13.15 -6.11 -4.00
N ALA A 18 -11.84 -6.40 -4.00
CA ALA A 18 -10.92 -5.83 -3.03
C ALA A 18 -10.71 -4.31 -3.25
N LEU A 19 -10.25 -3.61 -2.20
CA LEU A 19 -9.85 -2.21 -2.32
C LEU A 19 -8.65 -2.04 -3.26
N SER A 20 -7.76 -3.03 -3.31
CA SER A 20 -6.64 -3.08 -4.26
C SER A 20 -7.10 -3.00 -5.72
N GLU A 21 -8.15 -3.73 -6.10
CA GLU A 21 -8.70 -3.71 -7.47
C GLU A 21 -9.23 -2.32 -7.87
N ARG A 22 -9.84 -1.59 -6.92
CA ARG A 22 -10.24 -0.19 -7.15
C ARG A 22 -9.03 0.70 -7.38
N LEU A 23 -7.97 0.51 -6.60
CA LEU A 23 -6.73 1.28 -6.75
C LEU A 23 -5.97 0.95 -8.02
N LYS A 24 -6.07 -0.25 -8.60
CA LYS A 24 -5.47 -0.61 -9.89
C LYS A 24 -5.98 0.23 -11.05
N THR A 25 -7.24 0.67 -10.98
CA THR A 25 -7.95 1.42 -12.04
C THR A 25 -8.13 2.89 -11.72
N ALA A 26 -7.73 3.32 -10.52
CA ALA A 26 -7.88 4.69 -10.06
C ALA A 26 -6.92 5.65 -10.74
N GLN A 27 -7.35 6.91 -10.84
CA GLN A 27 -6.55 8.00 -11.36
C GLN A 27 -5.48 8.43 -10.35
N VAL A 28 -4.21 8.46 -10.76
CA VAL A 28 -3.11 9.06 -9.98
C VAL A 28 -3.44 10.52 -9.65
N GLY A 29 -3.14 10.95 -8.43
CA GLY A 29 -3.56 12.26 -7.91
C GLY A 29 -4.93 12.25 -7.24
N SER A 30 -5.66 11.13 -7.25
CA SER A 30 -6.85 10.96 -6.40
C SER A 30 -6.44 11.06 -4.94
N PHE A 31 -7.20 11.83 -4.14
CA PHE A 31 -6.96 11.95 -2.71
C PHE A 31 -8.27 11.96 -1.91
N ILE A 32 -8.17 11.58 -0.65
CA ILE A 32 -9.23 11.70 0.34
C ILE A 32 -8.65 12.20 1.65
N VAL A 33 -9.41 13.03 2.36
CA VAL A 33 -9.10 13.42 3.73
C VAL A 33 -10.14 12.80 4.63
N THR A 34 -9.69 12.03 5.61
CA THR A 34 -10.55 11.41 6.61
C THR A 34 -10.30 12.00 7.98
N GLU A 35 -11.35 12.02 8.80
CA GLU A 35 -11.29 12.42 10.19
C GLU A 35 -11.55 11.19 11.07
N SER A 36 -10.73 11.06 12.12
CA SER A 36 -10.91 10.08 13.17
C SER A 36 -10.48 10.67 14.52
N LYS A 37 -11.41 10.69 15.48
CA LYS A 37 -11.20 11.27 16.82
C LYS A 37 -10.72 12.72 16.76
N LYS A 38 -9.42 12.95 17.01
CA LYS A 38 -8.77 14.27 17.05
C LYS A 38 -7.66 14.40 16.00
N SER A 39 -7.72 13.59 14.95
CA SER A 39 -6.75 13.59 13.87
C SER A 39 -7.46 13.57 12.53
N TYR A 40 -6.83 14.21 11.56
CA TYR A 40 -7.16 14.11 10.15
C TYR A 40 -6.04 13.34 9.45
N THR A 41 -6.40 12.56 8.45
CA THR A 41 -5.45 11.78 7.65
C THR A 41 -5.81 11.95 6.19
N LEU A 42 -4.87 12.53 5.44
CA LEU A 42 -4.92 12.63 3.99
C LEU A 42 -4.29 11.35 3.41
N LEU A 43 -5.03 10.67 2.54
CA LEU A 43 -4.54 9.58 1.71
C LEU A 43 -4.54 10.03 0.26
N HIS A 44 -3.44 9.80 -0.44
CA HIS A 44 -3.24 10.21 -1.82
C HIS A 44 -2.63 9.06 -2.64
N LEU A 45 -3.24 8.76 -3.78
CA LEU A 45 -2.66 7.84 -4.77
C LEU A 45 -1.54 8.57 -5.50
N HIS A 46 -0.33 8.47 -4.95
CA HIS A 46 0.85 9.22 -5.36
C HIS A 46 1.32 8.89 -6.76
N SER A 47 1.47 7.60 -7.06
CA SER A 47 1.95 7.14 -8.36
C SER A 47 1.59 5.68 -8.58
N GLN A 48 1.48 5.30 -9.85
CA GLN A 48 1.30 3.91 -10.26
C GLN A 48 2.42 3.54 -11.24
N ARG A 49 2.86 2.29 -11.14
CA ARG A 49 3.74 1.60 -12.08
C ARG A 49 3.02 0.35 -12.59
N ASP A 50 3.69 -0.39 -13.46
CA ASP A 50 3.14 -1.63 -14.00
C ASP A 50 2.90 -2.68 -12.90
N ASP A 51 3.84 -2.81 -11.95
CA ASP A 51 3.82 -3.82 -10.89
C ASP A 51 3.55 -3.28 -9.48
N THR A 52 3.61 -1.96 -9.27
CA THR A 52 3.36 -1.36 -7.94
C THR A 52 2.49 -0.11 -8.00
N PHE A 53 1.93 0.28 -6.86
CA PHE A 53 1.41 1.64 -6.65
C PHE A 53 1.89 2.18 -5.30
N ILE A 54 1.98 3.50 -5.23
CA ILE A 54 2.44 4.22 -4.03
C ILE A 54 1.27 5.03 -3.49
N ILE A 55 1.01 4.86 -2.19
CA ILE A 55 0.05 5.65 -1.42
C ILE A 55 0.83 6.56 -0.48
N GLU A 56 0.46 7.83 -0.48
CA GLU A 56 0.95 8.83 0.46
C GLU A 56 -0.08 9.03 1.58
N GLU A 57 0.38 9.00 2.82
CA GLU A 57 -0.40 9.28 4.00
C GLU A 57 0.20 10.45 4.76
N ILE A 58 -0.61 11.46 5.06
CA ILE A 58 -0.21 12.62 5.86
C ILE A 58 -1.23 12.84 6.97
N SER A 59 -0.76 12.84 8.22
CA SER A 59 -1.59 13.06 9.40
C SER A 59 -1.46 14.47 9.93
N ALA A 60 -2.60 15.12 10.19
CA ALA A 60 -2.70 16.45 10.75
C ALA A 60 -3.47 16.40 12.09
N PRO A 61 -2.96 17.04 13.16
CA PRO A 61 -3.69 17.11 14.41
C PRO A 61 -4.89 18.06 14.29
N ALA A 62 -6.03 17.75 14.92
CA ALA A 62 -7.26 18.51 14.69
C ALA A 62 -7.18 20.01 15.03
N HIS A 63 -6.27 20.41 15.92
CA HIS A 63 -6.14 21.81 16.35
C HIS A 63 -5.53 22.74 15.29
N ILE A 64 -4.87 22.20 14.25
CA ILE A 64 -4.36 23.02 13.13
C ILE A 64 -5.37 23.15 11.98
N VAL A 65 -6.41 22.31 11.97
CA VAL A 65 -7.40 22.25 10.89
C VAL A 65 -8.55 23.21 11.21
N THR A 66 -8.70 24.24 10.38
CA THR A 66 -9.79 25.22 10.44
C THR A 66 -10.95 24.83 9.52
N THR A 67 -12.06 25.57 9.57
CA THR A 67 -13.22 25.32 8.70
C THR A 67 -12.88 25.46 7.21
N ASP A 68 -12.03 26.43 6.86
CA ASP A 68 -11.61 26.72 5.48
C ASP A 68 -10.20 26.17 5.19
N PHE A 69 -9.87 25.01 5.76
CA PHE A 69 -8.53 24.43 5.63
C PHE A 69 -8.26 23.93 4.21
N ASP A 70 -7.29 24.54 3.54
CA ASP A 70 -6.86 24.13 2.20
C ASP A 70 -5.80 23.03 2.29
N TRP A 71 -6.24 21.78 2.11
CA TRP A 71 -5.38 20.60 2.16
C TRP A 71 -4.28 20.60 1.10
N LYS A 72 -4.57 21.07 -0.11
CA LYS A 72 -3.61 21.12 -1.21
C LYS A 72 -2.52 22.14 -0.90
N ALA A 73 -2.89 23.37 -0.55
CA ALA A 73 -1.95 24.42 -0.19
C ALA A 73 -1.14 24.09 1.08
N TRP A 74 -1.73 23.37 2.05
CA TRP A 74 -1.03 22.90 3.24
C TRP A 74 0.09 21.91 2.89
N VAL A 75 -0.18 20.92 2.03
CA VAL A 75 0.83 19.94 1.61
C VAL A 75 1.89 20.55 0.69
N GLU A 76 1.53 21.48 -0.20
CA GLU A 76 2.49 22.22 -1.01
C GLU A 76 3.53 22.97 -0.17
N LYS A 77 3.15 23.42 1.04
CA LYS A 77 4.03 24.06 2.02
C LYS A 77 4.78 23.06 2.92
N GLU A 78 4.92 21.82 2.47
CA GLU A 78 5.48 20.70 3.24
C GLU A 78 4.71 20.39 4.53
N ALA A 79 3.38 20.53 4.51
CA ALA A 79 2.48 20.07 5.56
C ALA A 79 2.93 20.50 6.98
N PRO A 80 3.12 21.81 7.24
CA PRO A 80 3.65 22.28 8.51
C PRO A 80 2.79 21.80 9.69
N GLY A 81 3.43 21.27 10.73
CA GLY A 81 2.76 20.75 11.92
C GLY A 81 2.12 19.35 11.76
N ASN A 82 2.42 18.63 10.67
CA ASN A 82 2.00 17.23 10.54
C ASN A 82 2.55 16.36 11.70
N THR A 83 1.78 15.34 12.06
CA THR A 83 2.19 14.32 13.05
C THR A 83 2.73 13.05 12.39
N GLY A 84 2.62 12.94 11.08
CA GLY A 84 3.12 11.81 10.30
C GLY A 84 3.03 12.08 8.81
N TRP A 85 4.05 11.68 8.07
CA TRP A 85 4.11 11.72 6.62
C TRP A 85 4.83 10.48 6.12
N THR A 86 4.10 9.60 5.46
CA THR A 86 4.56 8.27 5.08
C THR A 86 4.22 7.97 3.62
N LEU A 87 5.13 7.33 2.90
CA LEU A 87 4.84 6.67 1.64
C LEU A 87 4.82 5.16 1.84
N TYR A 88 3.80 4.52 1.30
CA TYR A 88 3.62 3.07 1.27
C TYR A 88 3.69 2.61 -0.19
N GLU A 89 4.50 1.61 -0.48
CA GLU A 89 4.50 0.94 -1.79
C GLU A 89 3.87 -0.43 -1.65
N PHE A 90 2.89 -0.69 -2.51
CA PHE A 90 2.18 -1.96 -2.54
C PHE A 90 2.46 -2.68 -3.86
N ASP A 91 2.58 -4.00 -3.78
CA ASP A 91 2.52 -4.85 -4.96
C ASP A 91 1.12 -4.76 -5.56
N LYS A 92 1.05 -4.57 -6.87
CA LYS A 92 -0.23 -4.38 -7.55
C LYS A 92 -1.05 -5.67 -7.54
N GLU A 93 -0.42 -6.82 -7.74
CA GLU A 93 -1.13 -8.09 -7.89
C GLU A 93 -1.49 -8.73 -6.56
N SER A 94 -0.54 -8.82 -5.61
CA SER A 94 -0.78 -9.44 -4.31
C SER A 94 -1.40 -8.49 -3.29
N ALA A 95 -1.35 -7.18 -3.53
CA ALA A 95 -1.72 -6.13 -2.57
C ALA A 95 -0.89 -6.19 -1.28
N ASP A 96 0.28 -6.81 -1.30
CA ASP A 96 1.21 -6.83 -0.18
C ASP A 96 1.92 -5.48 -0.06
N LEU A 97 2.12 -5.06 1.19
CA LEU A 97 2.93 -3.90 1.50
C LEU A 97 4.41 -4.26 1.31
N LEU A 98 5.03 -3.70 0.28
CA LEU A 98 6.43 -3.95 -0.06
C LEU A 98 7.38 -3.08 0.76
N GLU A 99 7.05 -1.80 0.88
CA GLU A 99 7.93 -0.81 1.47
C GLU A 99 7.14 0.29 2.18
N CYS A 100 7.76 0.86 3.22
CA CYS A 100 7.16 1.93 3.99
C CYS A 100 8.25 2.89 4.49
N PHE A 101 8.18 4.16 4.07
CA PHE A 101 9.14 5.19 4.47
C PHE A 101 8.44 6.37 5.13
N SER A 102 8.85 6.69 6.36
CA SER A 102 8.37 7.88 7.08
C SER A 102 9.33 9.05 6.88
N PHE A 103 8.84 10.13 6.28
CA PHE A 103 9.58 11.39 6.17
C PHE A 103 9.71 12.08 7.52
N THR A 104 8.66 12.03 8.35
CA THR A 104 8.67 12.60 9.70
C THR A 104 9.80 12.02 10.56
N HIS A 105 10.05 10.71 10.45
CA HIS A 105 11.12 10.03 11.20
C HIS A 105 12.38 9.77 10.37
N SER A 106 12.41 10.20 9.10
CA SER A 106 13.48 9.94 8.14
C SER A 106 13.98 8.48 8.14
N SER A 107 13.04 7.53 8.21
CA SER A 107 13.38 6.12 8.40
C SER A 107 12.40 5.18 7.73
N TRP A 108 12.94 4.01 7.38
CA TRP A 108 12.20 2.86 6.90
C TRP A 108 11.44 2.24 8.06
N MET A 109 10.13 2.09 7.91
CA MET A 109 9.30 1.44 8.91
C MET A 109 9.07 0.00 8.49
N LYS A 110 9.40 -0.93 9.38
CA LYS A 110 8.93 -2.31 9.21
C LYS A 110 7.44 -2.30 9.51
N PRO A 111 6.59 -2.81 8.61
CA PRO A 111 5.21 -3.12 8.98
C PRO A 111 5.31 -4.04 10.19
N LYS A 112 4.83 -3.59 11.36
CA LYS A 112 4.60 -4.52 12.45
C LYS A 112 3.39 -5.36 12.03
N ASP A 113 3.53 -6.67 12.04
CA ASP A 113 2.44 -7.60 11.73
C ASP A 113 1.15 -7.13 12.42
N GLY A 114 0.13 -6.82 11.62
CA GLY A 114 -1.20 -6.43 12.11
C GLY A 114 -1.41 -4.97 12.56
N GLN A 115 -0.50 -4.03 12.29
CA GLN A 115 -0.66 -2.63 12.76
C GLN A 115 -1.04 -1.59 11.71
N ASN A 116 -1.04 -1.91 10.43
CA ASN A 116 -1.47 -0.97 9.40
C ASN A 116 -2.91 -1.28 8.94
N LEU A 117 -3.85 -0.45 9.39
CA LEU A 117 -5.26 -0.56 9.05
C LEU A 117 -5.46 -0.64 7.53
N PHE A 118 -4.77 0.24 6.81
CA PHE A 118 -4.93 0.39 5.37
C PHE A 118 -4.39 -0.83 4.63
N SER A 119 -3.19 -1.32 4.97
CA SER A 119 -2.64 -2.52 4.31
C SER A 119 -3.54 -3.75 4.51
N THR A 120 -4.13 -3.92 5.69
CA THR A 120 -5.08 -5.01 5.90
C THR A 120 -6.33 -4.80 5.04
N LEU A 121 -6.92 -3.59 5.00
CA LEU A 121 -8.10 -3.29 4.16
C LEU A 121 -7.85 -3.57 2.67
N MET A 122 -6.62 -3.36 2.19
CA MET A 122 -6.22 -3.62 0.81
C MET A 122 -6.36 -5.09 0.40
N GLN A 123 -6.18 -6.00 1.35
CA GLN A 123 -6.18 -7.45 1.12
C GLN A 123 -7.55 -8.09 1.39
N LEU A 124 -8.52 -7.33 1.91
CA LEU A 124 -9.81 -7.87 2.27
C LEU A 124 -10.76 -7.96 1.07
N ASP A 125 -11.36 -9.14 0.92
CA ASP A 125 -12.50 -9.33 0.02
C ASP A 125 -13.68 -8.47 0.49
N LEU A 126 -14.21 -7.64 -0.40
CA LEU A 126 -15.40 -6.87 -0.14
C LEU A 126 -16.62 -7.53 -0.79
N LYS A 127 -17.77 -7.44 -0.12
CA LYS A 127 -19.05 -7.98 -0.59
C LYS A 127 -20.10 -6.88 -0.63
N PRO A 128 -20.87 -6.75 -1.72
CA PRO A 128 -21.94 -5.76 -1.77
C PRO A 128 -22.95 -6.00 -0.66
N VAL A 129 -23.47 -4.91 -0.10
CA VAL A 129 -24.55 -4.93 0.89
C VAL A 129 -25.87 -4.69 0.19
N ASP A 130 -26.81 -5.63 0.37
CA ASP A 130 -28.16 -5.49 -0.16
C ASP A 130 -28.84 -4.24 0.37
N GLU A 131 -29.66 -3.60 -0.47
CA GLU A 131 -30.38 -2.37 -0.12
C GLU A 131 -31.27 -2.53 1.14
N LYS A 132 -31.78 -3.73 1.37
CA LYS A 132 -32.58 -4.08 2.57
C LYS A 132 -31.75 -4.08 3.86
N GLN A 133 -30.45 -4.34 3.76
CA GLN A 133 -29.51 -4.39 4.87
C GLN A 133 -28.81 -3.04 5.11
N ARG A 134 -28.97 -2.07 4.21
CA ARG A 134 -28.37 -0.75 4.36
C ARG A 134 -28.98 0.00 5.54
N LYS A 135 -28.15 0.84 6.17
CA LYS A 135 -28.55 1.74 7.25
C LYS A 135 -29.67 2.68 6.77
N ARG A 136 -30.65 2.92 7.63
CA ARG A 136 -31.83 3.76 7.36
C ARG A 136 -32.02 4.83 8.42
N ILE A 137 -32.62 5.95 8.03
CA ILE A 137 -32.83 7.12 8.89
C ILE A 137 -34.16 6.97 9.66
N GLY A 138 -34.10 7.07 10.99
CA GLY A 138 -35.26 7.02 11.87
C GLY A 138 -35.40 5.70 12.64
N ALA A 139 -36.36 5.63 13.58
CA ALA A 139 -36.61 4.46 14.42
C ALA A 139 -37.05 3.25 13.60
N GLU A 140 -36.69 2.04 14.03
CA GLU A 140 -37.11 0.81 13.35
C GLU A 140 -38.64 0.71 13.29
N PRO A 141 -39.21 0.28 12.15
CA PRO A 141 -40.64 0.09 12.05
C PRO A 141 -41.09 -1.03 13.01
N PRO A 142 -42.37 -1.01 13.47
CA PRO A 142 -42.92 -2.11 14.25
C PRO A 142 -42.77 -3.46 13.55
N HIS A 143 -42.74 -4.56 14.32
CA HIS A 143 -42.70 -5.91 13.76
C HIS A 143 -43.78 -6.10 12.68
N HIS A 144 -43.37 -6.60 11.51
CA HIS A 144 -44.20 -6.84 10.31
C HIS A 144 -44.60 -5.62 9.47
N ALA A 145 -44.27 -4.39 9.86
CA ALA A 145 -44.47 -3.22 9.01
C ALA A 145 -43.39 -3.12 7.91
N ILE A 146 -43.77 -2.58 6.74
CA ILE A 146 -42.84 -2.33 5.63
C ILE A 146 -41.90 -1.18 6.02
N ASP A 147 -40.60 -1.38 5.86
CA ASP A 147 -39.60 -0.33 6.13
C ASP A 147 -39.55 0.70 5.00
N ILE A 148 -40.30 1.80 5.19
CA ILE A 148 -40.34 2.94 4.26
C ILE A 148 -39.28 4.01 4.57
N ARG A 149 -38.38 3.78 5.54
CA ARG A 149 -37.37 4.77 5.91
C ARG A 149 -36.41 5.00 4.76
N LYS A 150 -35.94 6.24 4.63
CA LYS A 150 -34.90 6.60 3.68
C LYS A 150 -33.58 5.91 4.04
N ILE A 151 -32.87 5.45 3.03
CA ILE A 151 -31.50 4.96 3.18
C ILE A 151 -30.62 6.11 3.65
N TRP A 152 -29.78 5.83 4.63
CA TRP A 152 -28.76 6.75 5.09
C TRP A 152 -27.53 6.69 4.19
N ASN A 153 -27.03 7.86 3.80
CA ASN A 153 -25.78 8.03 3.04
C ASN A 153 -24.88 9.01 3.80
N PRO A 154 -23.55 8.80 3.82
CA PRO A 154 -22.61 9.77 4.36
C PRO A 154 -22.56 11.04 3.48
N PRO A 155 -22.07 12.17 4.02
CA PRO A 155 -21.78 13.34 3.20
C PRO A 155 -20.65 13.04 2.22
N LYS A 156 -20.71 13.65 1.03
CA LYS A 156 -19.65 13.65 0.02
C LYS A 156 -19.15 15.07 -0.13
N ILE A 157 -17.86 15.28 0.13
CA ILE A 157 -17.23 16.60 0.05
C ILE A 157 -16.10 16.47 -0.98
N ILE A 158 -16.12 17.31 -2.02
CA ILE A 158 -15.11 17.34 -3.07
C ILE A 158 -14.54 18.76 -3.13
N ASP A 159 -13.23 18.88 -2.97
CA ASP A 159 -12.48 20.14 -2.93
C ASP A 159 -13.21 21.20 -2.06
N GLY A 160 -13.54 20.80 -0.82
CA GLY A 160 -14.24 21.62 0.17
C GLY A 160 -15.75 21.82 -0.06
N ASN A 161 -16.31 21.36 -1.18
CA ASN A 161 -17.71 21.57 -1.54
C ASN A 161 -18.57 20.32 -1.29
N THR A 162 -19.70 20.48 -0.60
CA THR A 162 -20.64 19.36 -0.38
C THR A 162 -21.38 19.03 -1.68
N ALA A 163 -21.23 17.79 -2.15
CA ALA A 163 -21.93 17.31 -3.34
C ALA A 163 -23.40 16.97 -3.00
N PRO A 164 -24.39 17.58 -3.69
CA PRO A 164 -25.79 17.29 -3.44
C PRO A 164 -26.15 15.89 -3.93
N LYS A 165 -27.04 15.20 -3.20
CA LYS A 165 -27.63 13.90 -3.59
C LYS A 165 -26.60 12.80 -3.87
N ALA A 166 -25.51 12.75 -3.09
CA ALA A 166 -24.50 11.70 -3.24
C ALA A 166 -25.09 10.29 -3.05
N ASN A 167 -24.77 9.41 -4.00
CA ASN A 167 -25.14 8.00 -3.95
C ASN A 167 -23.92 7.16 -3.60
N PHE A 168 -24.17 6.10 -2.83
CA PHE A 168 -23.10 5.22 -2.38
C PHE A 168 -23.44 3.75 -2.63
N THR A 169 -22.43 3.03 -3.10
CA THR A 169 -22.36 1.58 -3.05
C THR A 169 -21.74 1.19 -1.72
N VAL A 170 -22.47 0.40 -0.95
CA VAL A 170 -21.99 -0.10 0.34
C VAL A 170 -21.43 -1.48 0.13
N MET A 171 -20.18 -1.66 0.53
CA MET A 171 -19.52 -2.96 0.58
C MET A 171 -19.24 -3.30 2.04
N ASN A 172 -19.25 -4.58 2.39
CA ASN A 172 -18.84 -5.05 3.69
C ASN A 172 -17.69 -6.04 3.60
N THR A 173 -16.95 -6.16 4.69
CA THR A 173 -15.95 -7.21 4.87
C THR A 173 -15.86 -7.59 6.35
N ARG A 174 -14.99 -8.56 6.66
CA ARG A 174 -14.70 -8.97 8.03
C ARG A 174 -13.20 -8.87 8.28
N TRP A 175 -12.83 -8.17 9.35
CA TRP A 175 -11.44 -8.08 9.79
C TRP A 175 -10.87 -9.46 10.11
N PRO A 176 -9.58 -9.73 9.85
CA PRO A 176 -8.95 -11.00 10.16
C PRO A 176 -8.98 -11.30 11.67
N LYS A 177 -8.75 -12.57 12.02
CA LYS A 177 -8.56 -12.98 13.42
C LYS A 177 -7.09 -12.75 13.81
N ASP A 178 -6.76 -11.50 14.13
CA ASP A 178 -5.38 -11.07 14.43
C ASP A 178 -5.14 -10.72 15.91
N GLY A 179 -6.20 -10.76 16.74
CA GLY A 179 -6.12 -10.42 18.17
C GLY A 179 -6.22 -8.92 18.48
N SER A 180 -6.36 -8.07 17.46
CA SER A 180 -6.66 -6.64 17.63
C SER A 180 -8.10 -6.41 18.12
N GLU A 181 -8.43 -5.16 18.48
CA GLU A 181 -9.82 -4.77 18.80
C GLU A 181 -10.79 -4.99 17.63
N LEU A 182 -10.27 -4.91 16.40
CA LEU A 182 -11.03 -5.12 15.17
C LEU A 182 -11.20 -6.61 14.84
N SER A 183 -10.48 -7.52 15.52
CA SER A 183 -10.48 -8.96 15.24
C SER A 183 -11.89 -9.52 15.00
N LYS A 184 -12.12 -10.09 13.80
CA LYS A 184 -13.40 -10.64 13.33
C LYS A 184 -14.58 -9.67 13.23
N ARG A 185 -14.39 -8.37 13.46
CA ARG A 185 -15.46 -7.37 13.33
C ARG A 185 -15.87 -7.22 11.88
N LYS A 186 -17.15 -6.92 11.66
CA LYS A 186 -17.67 -6.57 10.34
C LYS A 186 -17.43 -5.08 10.10
N ILE A 187 -16.98 -4.74 8.91
CA ILE A 187 -16.66 -3.38 8.51
C ILE A 187 -17.48 -3.07 7.26
N ASP A 188 -18.18 -1.93 7.27
CA ASP A 188 -18.88 -1.41 6.10
C ASP A 188 -18.09 -0.23 5.51
N LEU A 189 -17.93 -0.23 4.19
CA LEU A 189 -17.23 0.76 3.40
C LEU A 189 -18.18 1.36 2.37
N TYR A 190 -18.22 2.69 2.28
CA TYR A 190 -19.12 3.42 1.40
C TYR A 190 -18.32 4.05 0.26
N PHE A 191 -18.50 3.55 -0.96
CA PHE A 191 -17.86 4.06 -2.17
C PHE A 191 -18.83 4.88 -2.99
N ASP A 192 -18.32 5.87 -3.70
CA ASP A 192 -19.10 6.67 -4.63
C ASP A 192 -19.74 5.78 -5.71
N ALA A 193 -21.07 5.72 -5.75
CA ALA A 193 -21.77 4.90 -6.74
C ALA A 193 -21.74 5.53 -8.13
N ASP A 194 -21.62 6.86 -8.19
CA ASP A 194 -21.69 7.61 -9.43
C ASP A 194 -20.30 7.69 -10.11
N ASN A 195 -19.22 7.36 -9.40
CA ASN A 195 -17.86 7.37 -9.90
C ASN A 195 -17.04 6.18 -9.39
N ASN A 196 -16.99 5.12 -10.19
CA ASN A 196 -16.21 3.93 -9.87
C ASN A 196 -14.69 4.14 -9.96
N ALA A 197 -14.22 5.21 -10.60
CA ALA A 197 -12.78 5.50 -10.73
C ALA A 197 -12.17 6.09 -9.44
N PHE A 198 -13.00 6.62 -8.53
CA PHE A 198 -12.52 7.08 -7.23
C PHE A 198 -12.26 5.87 -6.32
N PRO A 199 -11.02 5.65 -5.83
CA PRO A 199 -10.69 4.41 -5.14
C PRO A 199 -11.12 4.39 -3.68
N PHE A 200 -11.20 5.55 -3.02
CA PHE A 200 -11.27 5.62 -1.57
C PHE A 200 -12.71 5.59 -1.06
N PRO A 201 -12.95 4.93 0.09
CA PRO A 201 -14.25 4.96 0.73
C PRO A 201 -14.48 6.31 1.43
N TYR A 202 -15.65 6.91 1.25
CA TYR A 202 -16.04 8.14 1.95
C TYR A 202 -16.43 7.91 3.41
N TRP A 203 -16.71 6.66 3.76
CA TRP A 203 -17.06 6.26 5.11
C TRP A 203 -16.62 4.83 5.36
N VAL A 204 -15.98 4.61 6.51
CA VAL A 204 -15.64 3.28 7.02
C VAL A 204 -16.21 3.15 8.42
N GLU A 205 -17.04 2.14 8.67
CA GLU A 205 -17.71 1.94 9.96
C GLU A 205 -17.48 0.51 10.46
N VAL A 206 -17.03 0.38 11.70
CA VAL A 206 -16.92 -0.92 12.37
C VAL A 206 -18.26 -1.23 13.04
N GLN A 207 -18.94 -2.27 12.57
CA GLN A 207 -20.25 -2.63 13.10
C GLN A 207 -20.18 -2.96 14.60
N GLY A 208 -21.06 -2.33 15.38
CA GLY A 208 -21.12 -2.48 16.83
C GLY A 208 -20.15 -1.59 17.62
N MET A 209 -19.40 -0.69 16.97
CA MET A 209 -18.48 0.24 17.63
C MET A 209 -18.76 1.67 17.16
N ILE A 210 -19.62 2.37 17.90
CA ILE A 210 -20.15 3.71 17.53
C ILE A 210 -19.03 4.74 17.28
N ASP A 211 -17.95 4.66 18.06
CA ASP A 211 -16.84 5.62 18.02
C ASP A 211 -15.70 5.22 17.07
N GLN A 212 -15.79 4.06 16.41
CA GLN A 212 -14.79 3.58 15.46
C GLN A 212 -15.30 3.73 14.04
N LYS A 213 -15.15 4.95 13.52
CA LYS A 213 -15.48 5.32 12.14
C LYS A 213 -14.42 6.22 11.54
N LEU A 214 -14.21 6.09 10.24
CA LEU A 214 -13.47 7.05 9.42
C LEU A 214 -14.47 7.79 8.56
N ARG A 215 -14.52 9.11 8.71
CA ARG A 215 -15.41 9.99 7.92
C ARG A 215 -14.58 10.79 6.95
N ALA A 216 -14.89 10.75 5.66
CA ALA A 216 -14.31 11.69 4.72
C ALA A 216 -14.81 13.12 5.00
N VAL A 217 -13.88 14.06 5.07
CA VAL A 217 -14.15 15.49 5.24
C VAL A 217 -13.76 16.29 3.99
N ASP A 218 -12.96 15.70 3.10
CA ASP A 218 -12.65 16.25 1.78
C ASP A 218 -12.19 15.13 0.84
N SER A 219 -12.22 15.39 -0.45
CA SER A 219 -11.70 14.48 -1.48
C SER A 219 -11.49 15.22 -2.80
N GLY A 220 -10.80 14.59 -3.74
CA GLY A 220 -10.72 15.13 -5.09
C GLY A 220 -9.65 14.44 -5.93
N TYR A 221 -9.23 15.18 -6.96
CA TYR A 221 -8.26 14.74 -7.95
C TYR A 221 -7.14 15.77 -8.10
N ASP A 222 -6.17 15.42 -8.95
CA ASP A 222 -5.02 16.24 -9.33
C ASP A 222 -4.22 16.76 -8.13
N PHE A 223 -4.20 15.98 -7.06
CA PHE A 223 -3.39 16.27 -5.89
C PHE A 223 -1.90 16.22 -6.23
N LYS A 224 -1.13 17.17 -5.67
CA LYS A 224 0.31 17.27 -5.89
C LYS A 224 1.01 17.32 -4.54
N THR A 225 2.12 16.59 -4.44
CA THR A 225 2.97 16.57 -3.26
C THR A 225 4.37 17.09 -3.61
N PRO A 226 5.06 17.77 -2.68
CA PRO A 226 6.49 18.07 -2.85
C PRO A 226 7.36 16.80 -2.83
N ARG A 227 6.86 15.66 -2.32
CA ARG A 227 7.62 14.40 -2.20
C ARG A 227 7.57 13.59 -3.50
N LYS A 228 8.27 14.06 -4.53
CA LYS A 228 8.24 13.50 -5.90
C LYS A 228 8.50 11.99 -6.01
N HIS A 229 9.36 11.45 -5.15
CA HIS A 229 9.79 10.05 -5.23
C HIS A 229 9.90 9.45 -3.84
N MET A 230 9.50 8.18 -3.73
CA MET A 230 9.83 7.37 -2.56
C MET A 230 11.33 7.09 -2.54
N PRO A 231 12.02 7.30 -1.41
CA PRO A 231 13.40 6.85 -1.23
C PRO A 231 13.53 5.36 -1.53
N ARG A 232 14.74 4.87 -1.82
CA ARG A 232 15.01 3.44 -2.04
C ARG A 232 16.04 2.94 -1.04
N ARG A 233 15.81 1.75 -0.49
CA ARG A 233 16.79 1.04 0.34
C ARG A 233 17.93 0.58 -0.55
N TYR A 234 19.15 0.71 -0.06
CA TYR A 234 20.31 0.12 -0.71
C TYR A 234 20.41 -1.35 -0.28
N PRO A 235 20.84 -2.26 -1.18
CA PRO A 235 21.21 -3.60 -0.76
C PRO A 235 22.38 -3.53 0.22
N ILE A 236 22.37 -4.41 1.21
CA ILE A 236 23.41 -4.48 2.25
C ILE A 236 23.98 -5.90 2.35
N THR A 237 25.29 -6.01 2.52
CA THR A 237 25.95 -7.29 2.75
C THR A 237 25.69 -7.78 4.17
N LEU A 238 25.27 -9.04 4.32
CA LEU A 238 25.04 -9.70 5.61
C LEU A 238 26.27 -10.52 6.01
N GLY A 239 27.32 -9.83 6.47
CA GLY A 239 28.54 -10.46 6.97
C GLY A 239 29.60 -10.76 5.90
N ALA A 240 30.57 -11.61 6.26
CA ALA A 240 31.69 -12.00 5.40
C ALA A 240 31.33 -13.19 4.50
N TYR A 241 32.19 -13.49 3.53
CA TYR A 241 32.02 -14.69 2.71
C TYR A 241 32.10 -15.97 3.53
N MET A 242 31.26 -16.93 3.16
CA MET A 242 31.33 -18.30 3.64
C MET A 242 31.92 -19.19 2.54
N LYS A 243 33.02 -19.89 2.83
CA LYS A 243 33.61 -20.85 1.91
C LYS A 243 32.75 -22.10 1.83
N GLN A 244 32.38 -22.52 0.61
CA GLN A 244 31.62 -23.74 0.34
C GLN A 244 32.36 -24.57 -0.71
N GLY A 245 33.24 -25.47 -0.26
CA GLY A 245 34.11 -26.23 -1.16
C GLY A 245 35.12 -25.32 -1.86
N LYS A 246 34.96 -25.12 -3.17
CA LYS A 246 35.81 -24.24 -4.00
C LYS A 246 35.21 -22.87 -4.26
N SER A 247 33.95 -22.63 -3.87
CA SER A 247 33.28 -21.35 -4.07
C SER A 247 33.19 -20.55 -2.77
N TYR A 248 32.88 -19.26 -2.91
CA TYR A 248 32.53 -18.37 -1.80
C TYR A 248 31.08 -17.94 -1.96
N THR A 249 30.32 -18.00 -0.88
CA THR A 249 28.92 -17.57 -0.83
C THR A 249 28.81 -16.32 0.04
N LEU A 250 28.14 -15.29 -0.49
CA LEU A 250 27.82 -14.06 0.22
C LEU A 250 26.31 -13.91 0.33
N LYS A 251 25.86 -13.44 1.49
CA LYS A 251 24.46 -13.12 1.75
C LYS A 251 24.26 -11.62 1.62
N ILE A 252 23.22 -11.22 0.91
CA ILE A 252 22.86 -9.82 0.71
C ILE A 252 21.40 -9.66 1.07
N ASN A 253 21.11 -8.68 1.91
CA ASN A 253 19.75 -8.24 2.13
C ASN A 253 19.44 -7.15 1.10
N ALA A 254 18.57 -7.45 0.16
CA ALA A 254 18.15 -6.57 -0.89
C ALA A 254 16.62 -6.52 -0.94
N PRO A 255 16.03 -5.31 -1.04
CA PRO A 255 14.60 -5.17 -1.32
C PRO A 255 14.14 -5.93 -2.57
N SER A 256 12.91 -6.43 -2.54
CA SER A 256 12.33 -7.28 -3.59
C SER A 256 12.24 -6.65 -4.99
N TYR A 257 12.27 -5.31 -5.09
CA TYR A 257 12.30 -4.61 -6.38
C TYR A 257 13.64 -4.72 -7.12
N TYR A 258 14.70 -5.20 -6.48
CA TYR A 258 15.95 -5.55 -7.16
C TYR A 258 15.89 -6.98 -7.68
N LYS A 259 15.35 -7.14 -8.90
CA LYS A 259 15.13 -8.46 -9.51
C LYS A 259 16.42 -9.13 -10.00
N ASN A 260 17.39 -8.33 -10.43
CA ASN A 260 18.64 -8.82 -11.02
C ASN A 260 19.82 -8.03 -10.48
N PHE A 261 20.93 -8.72 -10.30
CA PHE A 261 22.21 -8.15 -9.93
C PHE A 261 23.25 -8.48 -10.99
N GLU A 262 24.28 -7.67 -11.02
CA GLU A 262 25.47 -7.90 -11.82
C GLU A 262 26.69 -7.72 -10.92
N LEU A 263 27.63 -8.65 -11.03
CA LEU A 263 28.88 -8.63 -10.27
C LEU A 263 30.01 -8.16 -11.17
N TYR A 264 30.81 -7.26 -10.64
CA TYR A 264 31.95 -6.65 -11.31
C TYR A 264 33.19 -6.75 -10.44
N THR A 265 34.35 -6.83 -11.06
CA THR A 265 35.64 -6.62 -10.39
C THR A 265 36.18 -5.22 -10.67
N THR A 266 36.76 -4.57 -9.67
CA THR A 266 37.55 -3.35 -9.83
C THR A 266 39.03 -3.70 -10.02
N GLY A 267 39.71 -2.90 -10.84
CA GLY A 267 41.09 -3.07 -11.30
C GLY A 267 41.33 -2.21 -12.55
N ASP A 268 42.37 -2.50 -13.33
CA ASP A 268 42.65 -1.75 -14.59
C ASP A 268 41.52 -1.85 -15.63
N GLN A 269 40.65 -2.86 -15.52
CA GLN A 269 39.44 -3.01 -16.33
C GLN A 269 38.27 -3.59 -15.51
N ILE A 270 37.08 -3.00 -15.66
CA ILE A 270 35.83 -3.53 -15.10
C ILE A 270 35.43 -4.77 -15.91
N LYS A 271 35.36 -5.93 -15.25
CA LYS A 271 34.94 -7.19 -15.86
C LYS A 271 33.66 -7.69 -15.19
N LYS A 272 32.64 -8.00 -15.98
CA LYS A 272 31.42 -8.65 -15.52
C LYS A 272 31.69 -10.13 -15.20
N ILE A 273 31.28 -10.56 -14.02
CA ILE A 273 31.34 -11.94 -13.54
C ILE A 273 29.93 -12.53 -13.58
N ASN A 274 29.83 -13.81 -13.95
CA ASN A 274 28.58 -14.54 -13.92
C ASN A 274 28.43 -15.25 -12.57
N PHE A 275 27.22 -15.22 -12.00
CA PHE A 275 26.92 -16.01 -10.81
C PHE A 275 26.84 -17.50 -11.15
N LEU A 276 27.21 -18.35 -10.19
CA LEU A 276 26.94 -19.79 -10.29
C LEU A 276 25.45 -20.09 -10.02
N GLU A 277 24.87 -19.39 -9.05
CA GLU A 277 23.46 -19.51 -8.68
C GLU A 277 22.99 -18.18 -8.07
N ASN A 278 21.73 -17.83 -8.31
CA ASN A 278 21.05 -16.70 -7.67
C ASN A 278 19.74 -17.23 -7.07
N ARG A 279 19.67 -17.29 -5.74
CA ARG A 279 18.45 -17.64 -5.03
C ARG A 279 17.96 -16.40 -4.29
N ILE A 280 16.76 -15.97 -4.64
CA ILE A 280 16.06 -14.85 -4.00
C ILE A 280 14.95 -15.45 -3.14
N ASP A 281 15.04 -15.29 -1.83
CA ASP A 281 14.00 -15.67 -0.88
C ASP A 281 13.65 -14.44 -0.03
N THR A 282 12.44 -13.89 -0.20
CA THR A 282 11.95 -12.66 0.45
C THR A 282 12.78 -11.40 0.11
N GLU A 283 13.80 -11.09 0.92
CA GLU A 283 14.78 -10.03 0.71
C GLU A 283 16.23 -10.55 0.79
N LEU A 284 16.40 -11.85 1.02
CA LEU A 284 17.71 -12.47 1.13
C LEU A 284 18.14 -13.02 -0.22
N ILE A 285 19.29 -12.55 -0.68
CA ILE A 285 19.96 -13.01 -1.89
C ILE A 285 21.22 -13.75 -1.48
N GLU A 286 21.34 -14.99 -1.92
CA GLU A 286 22.58 -15.77 -1.81
C GLU A 286 23.31 -15.73 -3.15
N ILE A 287 24.53 -15.21 -3.12
CA ILE A 287 25.41 -15.10 -4.28
C ILE A 287 26.58 -16.05 -4.10
N THR A 288 26.71 -17.02 -5.00
CA THR A 288 27.85 -17.93 -5.02
C THR A 288 28.81 -17.58 -6.15
N ILE A 289 30.07 -17.37 -5.80
CA ILE A 289 31.13 -16.87 -6.69
C ILE A 289 32.23 -17.93 -6.80
N ASP A 290 32.70 -18.15 -8.03
CA ASP A 290 33.89 -18.94 -8.31
C ASP A 290 35.14 -18.03 -8.21
N PRO A 291 36.00 -18.22 -7.19
CA PRO A 291 37.19 -17.39 -7.00
C PRO A 291 38.18 -17.48 -8.17
N SER A 292 38.13 -18.53 -9.01
CA SER A 292 39.00 -18.62 -10.19
C SER A 292 38.69 -17.57 -11.26
N GLN A 293 37.52 -16.94 -11.19
CA GLN A 293 37.11 -15.86 -12.10
C GLN A 293 37.59 -14.48 -11.65
N ILE A 294 38.11 -14.37 -10.41
CA ILE A 294 38.46 -13.11 -9.77
C ILE A 294 39.97 -12.91 -9.88
N PRO A 295 40.44 -11.82 -10.54
CA PRO A 295 41.86 -11.50 -10.56
C PRO A 295 42.41 -11.31 -9.14
N PRO A 296 43.65 -11.75 -8.86
CA PRO A 296 44.28 -11.52 -7.57
C PRO A 296 44.30 -10.02 -7.21
N GLY A 297 43.81 -9.67 -6.02
CA GLY A 297 43.76 -8.29 -5.53
C GLY A 297 42.63 -7.42 -6.09
N ALA A 298 41.75 -7.96 -6.94
CA ALA A 298 40.57 -7.23 -7.39
C ALA A 298 39.52 -7.10 -6.26
N GLU A 299 38.89 -5.93 -6.15
CA GLU A 299 37.72 -5.76 -5.29
C GLU A 299 36.46 -6.14 -6.06
N LEU A 300 35.41 -6.52 -5.34
CA LEU A 300 34.16 -6.91 -5.95
C LEU A 300 33.10 -5.85 -5.69
N MET A 301 32.41 -5.47 -6.75
CA MET A 301 31.29 -4.56 -6.72
C MET A 301 30.05 -5.25 -7.25
N LEU A 302 28.96 -5.18 -6.49
CA LEU A 302 27.68 -5.66 -6.95
C LEU A 302 26.76 -4.48 -7.27
N THR A 303 26.07 -4.52 -8.40
CA THR A 303 25.10 -3.50 -8.77
C THR A 303 23.77 -4.13 -9.19
N PRO A 304 22.62 -3.59 -8.76
CA PRO A 304 21.34 -4.00 -9.32
C PRO A 304 21.22 -3.58 -10.78
N SER A 305 20.82 -4.48 -11.68
CA SER A 305 20.75 -4.19 -13.12
C SER A 305 19.80 -3.04 -13.46
N SER A 306 18.76 -2.83 -12.64
CA SER A 306 17.80 -1.73 -12.79
C SER A 306 18.34 -0.38 -12.32
N HIS A 307 19.45 -0.37 -11.55
CA HIS A 307 20.02 0.81 -10.91
C HIS A 307 21.56 0.75 -10.97
N PRO A 308 22.18 0.91 -12.16
CA PRO A 308 23.62 0.71 -12.37
C PRO A 308 24.51 1.73 -11.63
N HIS A 309 23.91 2.76 -11.03
CA HIS A 309 24.60 3.76 -10.21
C HIS A 309 24.69 3.35 -8.73
N ILE A 310 24.02 2.27 -8.33
CA ILE A 310 24.08 1.71 -6.99
C ILE A 310 25.16 0.64 -6.96
N PHE A 311 26.13 0.83 -6.09
CA PHE A 311 27.21 -0.11 -5.88
C PHE A 311 27.22 -0.59 -4.44
N VAL A 312 27.26 -1.91 -4.29
CA VAL A 312 27.48 -2.58 -3.02
C VAL A 312 28.93 -3.05 -3.05
N GLU A 313 29.77 -2.40 -2.27
CA GLU A 313 31.12 -2.86 -2.02
C GLU A 313 31.05 -4.17 -1.25
N LEU A 314 31.64 -5.22 -1.80
CA LEU A 314 31.67 -6.50 -1.12
C LEU A 314 32.92 -6.58 -0.25
N PRO A 315 32.90 -7.34 0.85
CA PRO A 315 34.11 -7.56 1.65
C PRO A 315 35.23 -8.14 0.77
N PRO A 316 36.50 -8.07 1.21
CA PRO A 316 37.60 -8.76 0.55
C PRO A 316 37.44 -10.28 0.70
N LEU A 317 37.88 -11.04 -0.31
CA LEU A 317 37.89 -12.50 -0.22
C LEU A 317 38.86 -12.97 0.87
N PRO A 318 38.52 -14.02 1.64
CA PRO A 318 39.47 -14.64 2.55
C PRO A 318 40.64 -15.24 1.78
N ASN A 319 41.86 -14.95 2.22
CA ASN A 319 43.11 -15.49 1.68
C ASN A 319 43.16 -17.02 1.69
#